data_AF-A0A9P5XSC5-F1
#
_entry.id   AF-A0A9P5XSC5-F1
#
_cell.length_a   1.000
_cell.length_b   1.000
_cell.length_c   1.000
_cell.angle_alpha   90.00
_cell.angle_beta   90.00
_cell.angle_gamma   90.00
#
_symmetry.space_group_name_H-M   'P 1'
#
loop_
_entity.id
_entity.type
_entity.pdbx_description
1 polymer ?
#
loop_
_entity_poly.entity_id
_entity_poly.type
_entity_poly.pdbx_seq_one_letter_code
_entity_poly.pdbx_strand_id
1 'polypeptide(L)'
;MGQSQAISIQSWLNDLLGRENSDNTFLMMSYFQTLLIDIHQCSGHPDIGGLHVEITDSPCRKAILTLNSIAHNEYGGDFGKYVTDFFSGNRTYMPSQSCWRVKEGISLCPGTRQDIKGLPISIPISLCAEIKSDSGVQDVWDFPLILFPETDLAAKRHDIVYDLVGFALFSPTLAHFIAQYVHHNNIITYDGMKHNGVTILEENATTETHLTGRHPILPAGYTIHQAFYRL
;
A
#
# COMPACT_ATOMS: atom_id res chain seq x y z
N MET A 1 22.58 19.11 9.84
CA MET A 1 22.49 17.65 9.65
C MET A 1 21.27 17.41 8.77
N GLY A 2 21.47 17.15 7.47
CA GLY A 2 20.36 16.83 6.57
C GLY A 2 19.91 15.40 6.84
N GLN A 3 18.64 15.21 7.20
CA GLN A 3 18.03 13.89 7.17
C GLN A 3 18.04 13.42 5.72
N SER A 4 18.88 12.43 5.41
CA SER A 4 18.78 11.69 4.16
C SER A 4 17.48 10.90 4.24
N GLN A 5 16.41 11.40 3.62
CA GLN A 5 15.25 10.58 3.33
C GLN A 5 15.74 9.46 2.42
N ALA A 6 15.73 8.22 2.91
CA ALA A 6 15.96 7.07 2.07
C ALA A 6 14.91 7.12 0.94
N ILE A 7 15.38 7.28 -0.29
CA ILE A 7 14.53 7.19 -1.48
C ILE A 7 13.96 5.77 -1.46
N SER A 8 12.63 5.64 -1.58
CA SER A 8 11.95 4.36 -1.64
C SER A 8 12.66 3.43 -2.63
N ILE A 9 13.00 2.21 -2.21
CA ILE A 9 13.66 1.23 -3.09
C ILE A 9 12.78 0.87 -4.30
N GLN A 10 11.49 1.21 -4.27
CA GLN A 10 10.59 1.02 -5.41
C GLN A 10 10.46 2.25 -6.31
N SER A 11 10.96 3.42 -5.92
CA SER A 11 10.89 4.63 -6.75
C SER A 11 11.58 4.42 -8.10
N TRP A 12 12.77 3.83 -8.10
CA TRP A 12 13.51 3.58 -9.36
C TRP A 12 12.78 2.57 -10.26
N LEU A 13 12.14 1.55 -9.68
CA LEU A 13 11.37 0.56 -10.43
C LEU A 13 10.13 1.21 -11.03
N ASN A 14 9.38 1.98 -10.24
CA ASN A 14 8.22 2.72 -10.72
C ASN A 14 8.60 3.72 -11.83
N ASP A 15 9.75 4.39 -11.72
CA ASP A 15 10.27 5.28 -12.75
C ASP A 15 10.65 4.55 -14.03
N LEU A 16 11.22 3.34 -13.92
CA LEU A 16 11.57 2.49 -15.06
C LEU A 16 10.31 1.99 -15.77
N LEU A 17 9.36 1.46 -15.01
CA LEU A 17 8.10 0.92 -15.51
C LEU A 17 7.20 2.01 -16.09
N GLY A 18 7.24 3.23 -15.55
CA GLY A 18 6.54 4.39 -16.12
C GLY A 18 7.06 4.80 -17.51
N ARG A 19 8.24 4.33 -17.91
CA ARG A 19 8.82 4.57 -19.25
C ARG A 19 8.43 3.51 -20.28
N GLU A 20 7.82 2.40 -19.89
CA GLU A 20 7.34 1.33 -20.80
C GLU A 20 6.09 1.72 -21.61
N ASN A 21 5.97 2.99 -21.98
CA ASN A 21 4.79 3.55 -22.64
C ASN A 21 4.77 3.13 -24.12
N SER A 22 4.27 1.94 -24.39
CA SER A 22 3.89 1.50 -25.74
C SER A 22 2.50 0.88 -25.71
N ASP A 23 1.66 1.20 -26.69
CA ASP A 23 0.27 0.75 -26.76
C ASP A 23 0.10 -0.79 -26.87
N ASN A 24 1.20 -1.54 -26.98
CA ASN A 24 1.25 -2.98 -27.18
C ASN A 24 1.99 -3.75 -26.07
N THR A 25 2.42 -3.11 -24.98
CA THR A 25 3.09 -3.78 -23.86
C THR A 25 2.15 -4.05 -22.70
N PHE A 26 2.32 -5.19 -22.04
CA PHE A 26 1.70 -5.46 -20.75
C PHE A 26 2.08 -4.33 -19.79
N LEU A 27 1.10 -3.60 -19.24
CA LEU A 27 1.35 -2.54 -18.29
C LEU A 27 1.86 -3.16 -16.98
N MET A 28 3.16 -3.42 -16.87
CA MET A 28 3.78 -4.02 -15.67
C MET A 28 3.43 -3.25 -14.39
N MET A 29 3.19 -1.94 -14.49
CA MET A 29 2.69 -1.12 -13.37
C MET A 29 1.36 -1.62 -12.79
N SER A 30 0.48 -2.23 -13.60
CA SER A 30 -0.78 -2.81 -13.12
C SER A 30 -0.57 -3.95 -12.12
N TYR A 31 0.60 -4.60 -12.15
CA TYR A 31 0.97 -5.65 -11.20
C TYR A 31 1.11 -5.11 -9.76
N PHE A 32 1.47 -3.84 -9.61
CA PHE A 32 1.74 -3.20 -8.32
C PHE A 32 0.69 -2.17 -7.91
N GLN A 33 -0.18 -1.73 -8.83
CA GLN A 33 -1.05 -0.59 -8.61
C GLN A 33 -2.49 -0.98 -8.22
N THR A 34 -2.95 -0.39 -7.12
CA THR A 34 -4.37 -0.25 -6.81
C THR A 34 -4.95 0.95 -7.57
N LEU A 35 -6.08 0.75 -8.24
CA LEU A 35 -6.88 1.82 -8.82
C LEU A 35 -7.90 2.30 -7.80
N LEU A 36 -7.98 3.62 -7.65
CA LEU A 36 -8.84 4.31 -6.70
C LEU A 36 -9.73 5.31 -7.45
N ILE A 37 -10.99 5.43 -7.06
CA ILE A 37 -11.91 6.45 -7.57
C ILE A 37 -12.45 7.30 -6.42
N ASP A 38 -12.87 8.51 -6.75
CA ASP A 38 -13.71 9.30 -5.85
C ASP A 38 -15.15 9.28 -6.36
N ILE A 39 -16.09 9.23 -5.41
CA ILE A 39 -17.52 9.35 -5.68
C ILE A 39 -18.00 10.61 -4.97
N HIS A 40 -18.68 11.46 -5.72
CA HIS A 40 -19.28 12.69 -5.22
C HIS A 40 -20.80 12.56 -5.31
N GLN A 41 -21.48 12.76 -4.20
CA GLN A 41 -22.94 12.71 -4.13
C GLN A 41 -23.46 14.07 -3.68
N CYS A 42 -24.43 14.61 -4.42
CA CYS A 42 -25.07 15.88 -4.10
C CYS A 42 -26.55 15.65 -3.84
N SER A 43 -27.09 16.26 -2.77
CA SER A 43 -28.53 16.24 -2.49
C SER A 43 -29.36 16.82 -3.64
N GLY A 44 -28.73 17.67 -4.46
CA GLY A 44 -29.36 18.34 -5.58
C GLY A 44 -30.40 19.38 -5.15
N HIS A 45 -31.19 19.82 -6.14
CA HIS A 45 -32.37 20.64 -5.94
C HIS A 45 -33.44 20.24 -6.97
N PRO A 46 -34.73 20.19 -6.63
CA PRO A 46 -35.79 19.75 -7.55
C PRO A 46 -35.78 20.51 -8.89
N ASP A 47 -35.56 21.82 -8.85
CA ASP A 47 -35.60 22.70 -10.04
C ASP A 47 -34.50 22.43 -11.08
N ILE A 48 -33.46 21.65 -10.72
CA ILE A 48 -32.33 21.33 -11.59
C ILE A 48 -32.18 19.81 -11.84
N GLY A 49 -33.25 19.05 -11.57
CA GLY A 49 -33.30 17.60 -11.79
C GLY A 49 -32.99 16.74 -10.56
N GLY A 50 -32.85 17.34 -9.37
CA GLY A 50 -32.70 16.62 -8.11
C GLY A 50 -31.29 16.06 -7.86
N LEU A 51 -31.24 14.97 -7.09
CA LEU A 51 -30.02 14.31 -6.65
C LEU A 51 -29.14 13.89 -7.85
N HIS A 52 -27.83 14.02 -7.69
CA HIS A 52 -26.89 13.57 -8.70
C HIS A 52 -25.60 13.05 -8.06
N VAL A 53 -24.93 12.18 -8.82
CA VAL A 53 -23.70 11.50 -8.46
C VAL A 53 -22.69 11.70 -9.58
N GLU A 54 -21.43 11.95 -9.21
CA GLU A 54 -20.28 11.94 -10.11
C GLU A 54 -19.29 10.90 -9.62
N ILE A 55 -18.75 10.14 -10.56
CA ILE A 55 -17.62 9.24 -10.33
C ILE A 55 -16.49 9.83 -11.16
N THR A 56 -15.31 9.99 -10.55
CA THR A 56 -14.13 10.50 -11.26
C THR A 56 -13.82 9.62 -12.48
N ASP A 57 -13.65 10.25 -13.64
CA ASP A 57 -13.35 9.56 -14.90
C ASP A 57 -11.91 9.05 -14.99
N SER A 58 -11.02 9.56 -14.13
CA SER A 58 -9.60 9.29 -14.12
C SER A 58 -9.19 8.66 -12.78
N PRO A 59 -9.14 7.32 -12.68
CA PRO A 59 -8.75 6.65 -11.45
C PRO A 59 -7.33 7.05 -10.99
N CYS A 60 -7.19 7.33 -9.70
CA CYS A 60 -5.91 7.50 -9.06
C CYS A 60 -5.21 6.14 -8.91
N ARG A 61 -3.88 6.12 -9.09
CA ARG A 61 -3.06 4.91 -9.01
C ARG A 61 -2.22 4.94 -7.75
N LYS A 62 -2.33 3.91 -6.91
CA LYS A 62 -1.54 3.75 -5.70
C LYS A 62 -0.72 2.47 -5.76
N ALA A 63 0.60 2.61 -5.91
CA ALA A 63 1.52 1.47 -5.99
C ALA A 63 2.04 1.01 -4.60
N ILE A 64 2.14 1.95 -3.65
CA ILE A 64 2.72 1.69 -2.33
C ILE A 64 1.74 2.16 -1.25
N LEU A 65 1.47 1.29 -0.28
CA LEU A 65 0.79 1.66 0.95
C LEU A 65 1.80 2.28 1.92
N THR A 66 1.62 3.54 2.27
CA THR A 66 2.48 4.21 3.24
C THR A 66 1.94 3.98 4.65
N LEU A 67 2.75 3.33 5.48
CA LEU A 67 2.52 3.07 6.89
C LEU A 67 3.23 4.14 7.72
N ASN A 68 2.48 5.16 8.15
CA ASN A 68 2.96 6.24 9.01
C ASN A 68 2.49 6.07 10.46
N SER A 69 2.94 6.93 11.36
CA SER A 69 2.58 6.86 12.78
C SER A 69 1.10 7.10 13.05
N ILE A 70 0.40 7.84 12.18
CA ILE A 70 -1.06 8.03 12.31
C ILE A 70 -1.79 6.71 12.09
N ALA A 71 -1.48 6.02 10.99
CA ALA A 71 -2.03 4.70 10.71
C ALA A 71 -1.61 3.68 11.77
N HIS A 72 -0.35 3.71 12.23
CA HIS A 72 0.10 2.79 13.28
C HIS A 72 -0.77 2.90 14.55
N ASN A 73 -1.01 4.13 15.00
CA ASN A 73 -1.85 4.39 16.17
C ASN A 73 -3.31 3.97 15.96
N GLU A 74 -3.87 4.23 14.77
CA GLU A 74 -5.26 3.88 14.42
C GLU A 74 -5.48 2.36 14.43
N TYR A 75 -4.54 1.59 13.89
CA TYR A 75 -4.66 0.14 13.75
C TYR A 75 -3.91 -0.64 14.84
N GLY A 76 -3.29 0.03 15.82
CA GLY A 76 -2.50 -0.60 16.88
C GLY A 76 -1.30 -1.41 16.37
N GLY A 77 -0.75 -0.99 15.23
CA GLY A 77 0.31 -1.68 14.49
C GLY A 77 -0.14 -2.95 13.75
N ASP A 78 -1.43 -3.25 13.66
CA ASP A 78 -1.94 -4.44 12.97
C ASP A 78 -2.05 -4.18 11.45
N PHE A 79 -1.13 -4.74 10.66
CA PHE A 79 -1.11 -4.52 9.21
C PHE A 79 -2.28 -5.20 8.51
N GLY A 80 -2.75 -6.35 9.02
CA GLY A 80 -3.90 -7.05 8.46
C GLY A 80 -5.16 -6.18 8.51
N LYS A 81 -5.46 -5.60 9.68
CA LYS A 81 -6.60 -4.68 9.83
C LYS A 81 -6.49 -3.45 8.94
N TYR A 82 -5.29 -2.87 8.84
CA TYR A 82 -5.04 -1.73 7.94
C TYR A 82 -5.38 -2.07 6.49
N VAL A 83 -4.96 -3.24 6.00
CA VAL A 83 -5.22 -3.62 4.61
C VAL A 83 -6.69 -3.99 4.38
N THR A 84 -7.33 -4.69 5.31
CA THR A 84 -8.78 -4.96 5.22
C THR A 84 -9.59 -3.68 5.19
N ASP A 85 -9.26 -2.66 6.01
CA ASP A 85 -9.92 -1.34 5.91
C ASP A 85 -9.58 -0.64 4.59
N PHE A 86 -8.32 -0.70 4.16
CA PHE A 86 -7.90 -0.08 2.92
C PHE A 86 -8.72 -0.57 1.71
N PHE A 87 -8.99 -1.87 1.62
CA PHE A 87 -9.78 -2.47 0.56
C PHE A 87 -11.29 -2.52 0.83
N SER A 88 -11.73 -2.10 2.02
CA SER A 88 -13.14 -2.03 2.37
C SER A 88 -13.89 -1.01 1.51
N GLY A 89 -15.05 -1.44 0.99
CA GLY A 89 -16.00 -0.53 0.33
C GLY A 89 -16.78 0.36 1.30
N ASN A 90 -16.74 0.07 2.60
CA ASN A 90 -17.46 0.82 3.63
C ASN A 90 -16.66 2.05 4.03
N ARG A 91 -16.76 3.11 3.23
CA ARG A 91 -16.10 4.39 3.48
C ARG A 91 -17.03 5.42 4.12
N THR A 92 -16.49 6.24 4.99
CA THR A 92 -17.21 7.37 5.60
C THR A 92 -17.36 8.50 4.59
N TYR A 93 -18.60 9.00 4.45
CA TYR A 93 -18.88 10.19 3.65
C TYR A 93 -18.26 11.43 4.29
N MET A 94 -17.43 12.15 3.54
CA MET A 94 -16.87 13.43 3.95
C MET A 94 -17.77 14.56 3.48
N PRO A 95 -18.28 15.41 4.40
CA PRO A 95 -19.09 16.55 4.00
C PRO A 95 -18.26 17.56 3.21
N SER A 96 -18.84 18.11 2.15
CA SER A 96 -18.26 19.17 1.33
C SER A 96 -19.30 20.27 1.10
N GLN A 97 -18.85 21.53 1.07
CA GLN A 97 -19.75 22.67 1.21
C GLN A 97 -20.56 22.98 -0.05
N SER A 98 -20.10 22.59 -1.24
CA SER A 98 -20.75 22.94 -2.50
C SER A 98 -20.72 21.82 -3.53
N CYS A 99 -21.77 21.78 -4.36
CA CYS A 99 -21.83 20.90 -5.51
C CYS A 99 -20.69 21.18 -6.51
N TRP A 100 -20.12 20.13 -7.10
CA TRP A 100 -19.05 20.22 -8.10
C TRP A 100 -19.51 20.81 -9.44
N ARG A 101 -20.82 20.82 -9.71
CA ARG A 101 -21.42 21.49 -10.88
C ARG A 101 -21.27 23.00 -10.73
N VAL A 102 -20.19 23.52 -11.28
CA VAL A 102 -19.85 24.94 -11.29
C VAL A 102 -19.64 25.39 -12.73
N LYS A 103 -20.15 26.57 -13.07
CA LYS A 103 -19.85 27.25 -14.34
C LYS A 103 -19.34 28.64 -14.03
N GLU A 104 -18.15 28.96 -14.52
CA GLU A 104 -17.53 30.28 -14.34
C GLU A 104 -17.44 30.70 -12.84
N GLY A 105 -17.20 29.73 -11.96
CA GLY A 105 -17.13 29.96 -10.51
C GLY A 105 -18.49 30.04 -9.80
N ILE A 106 -19.60 30.04 -10.54
CA ILE A 106 -20.96 30.07 -10.00
C ILE A 106 -21.46 28.63 -9.83
N SER A 107 -21.90 28.29 -8.62
CA SER A 107 -22.52 27.00 -8.36
C SER A 107 -23.86 26.89 -9.10
N LEU A 108 -24.01 25.84 -9.90
CA LEU A 108 -25.24 25.55 -10.64
C LEU A 108 -26.26 24.79 -9.79
N CYS A 109 -25.88 24.37 -8.59
CA CYS A 109 -26.69 23.55 -7.72
C CYS A 109 -26.54 23.98 -6.26
N PRO A 110 -27.65 24.37 -5.58
CA PRO A 110 -27.60 24.77 -4.17
C PRO A 110 -27.52 23.57 -3.20
N GLY A 111 -27.56 22.34 -3.72
CA GLY A 111 -27.49 21.11 -2.93
C GLY A 111 -26.14 20.93 -2.21
N THR A 112 -26.17 20.17 -1.13
CA THR A 112 -25.00 19.84 -0.30
C THR A 112 -24.29 18.60 -0.83
N ARG A 113 -22.96 18.61 -0.81
CA ARG A 113 -22.10 17.56 -1.35
C ARG A 113 -21.53 16.67 -0.24
N GLN A 114 -21.43 15.38 -0.53
CA GLN A 114 -20.71 14.40 0.27
C GLN A 114 -19.79 13.60 -0.64
N ASP A 115 -18.58 13.31 -0.16
CA ASP A 115 -17.55 12.63 -0.92
C ASP A 115 -17.18 11.30 -0.27
N ILE A 116 -17.05 10.27 -1.09
CA ILE A 116 -16.24 9.10 -0.81
C ILE A 116 -14.94 9.30 -1.59
N LYS A 117 -13.80 9.33 -0.90
CA LYS A 117 -12.50 9.47 -1.56
C LYS A 117 -11.69 8.20 -1.46
N GLY A 118 -10.92 7.92 -2.51
CA GLY A 118 -9.97 6.82 -2.55
C GLY A 118 -10.63 5.45 -2.42
N LEU A 119 -11.80 5.26 -3.01
CA LEU A 119 -12.47 3.95 -3.05
C LEU A 119 -11.69 3.02 -3.98
N PRO A 120 -11.15 1.89 -3.50
CA PRO A 120 -10.46 0.94 -4.35
C PRO A 120 -11.41 0.18 -5.25
N ILE A 121 -11.03 0.09 -6.53
CA ILE A 121 -11.76 -0.64 -7.57
C ILE A 121 -10.91 -1.74 -8.23
N SER A 122 -9.68 -1.91 -7.78
CA SER A 122 -8.82 -3.02 -8.18
C SER A 122 -7.95 -3.49 -7.02
N ILE A 123 -7.39 -4.69 -7.16
CA ILE A 123 -6.47 -5.30 -6.21
C ILE A 123 -5.16 -5.58 -6.97
N PRO A 124 -3.99 -5.14 -6.49
CA PRO A 124 -2.72 -5.38 -7.17
C PRO A 124 -2.28 -6.84 -7.00
N ILE A 125 -1.46 -7.38 -7.91
CA ILE A 125 -0.94 -8.74 -7.73
C ILE A 125 0.19 -8.77 -6.69
N SER A 126 1.03 -7.73 -6.69
CA SER A 126 2.05 -7.48 -5.66
C SER A 126 1.66 -6.28 -4.82
N LEU A 127 1.32 -6.51 -3.57
CA LEU A 127 1.04 -5.46 -2.60
C LEU A 127 2.32 -5.06 -1.88
N CYS A 128 2.62 -3.77 -1.86
CA CYS A 128 3.83 -3.22 -1.26
C CYS A 128 3.45 -2.20 -0.19
N ALA A 129 4.03 -2.36 1.00
CA ALA A 129 3.83 -1.44 2.11
C ALA A 129 5.17 -0.88 2.58
N GLU A 130 5.28 0.43 2.65
CA GLU A 130 6.48 1.15 3.09
C GLU A 130 6.24 1.80 4.45
N ILE A 131 7.12 1.52 5.39
CA ILE A 131 7.09 2.15 6.71
C ILE A 131 7.81 3.49 6.64
N LYS A 132 7.08 4.58 6.87
CA LYS A 132 7.64 5.92 7.03
C LYS A 132 7.71 6.29 8.49
N SER A 133 8.91 6.63 8.95
CA SER A 133 9.13 7.19 10.28
C SER A 133 9.14 8.71 10.19
N ASP A 134 8.17 9.35 10.84
CA ASP A 134 8.10 10.81 10.94
C ASP A 134 8.97 11.36 12.08
N SER A 135 9.31 10.52 13.08
CA SER A 135 10.02 10.91 14.31
C SER A 135 11.48 10.45 14.37
N GLY A 136 11.95 9.70 13.37
CA GLY A 136 13.26 9.03 13.38
C GLY A 136 13.29 7.72 14.17
N VAL A 137 12.23 7.40 14.93
CA VAL A 137 11.99 6.06 15.50
C VAL A 137 10.97 5.36 14.62
N GLN A 138 11.28 4.15 14.19
CA GLN A 138 10.40 3.39 13.32
C GLN A 138 9.33 2.66 14.11
N ASP A 139 8.07 2.85 13.72
CA ASP A 139 6.95 2.15 14.32
C ASP A 139 6.99 0.65 14.01
N VAL A 140 6.62 -0.15 15.01
CA VAL A 140 6.63 -1.61 14.91
C VAL A 140 5.27 -2.11 14.41
N TRP A 141 5.26 -2.66 13.20
CA TRP A 141 4.07 -3.26 12.59
C TRP A 141 4.07 -4.78 12.73
N ASP A 142 2.89 -5.33 12.92
CA ASP A 142 2.59 -6.76 12.96
C ASP A 142 2.22 -7.24 11.55
N PHE A 143 3.11 -7.98 10.91
CA PHE A 143 2.91 -8.48 9.55
C PHE A 143 2.44 -9.95 9.58
N PRO A 144 1.18 -10.24 9.19
CA PRO A 144 0.71 -11.62 9.14
C PRO A 144 1.31 -12.38 7.94
N LEU A 145 1.45 -13.70 8.05
CA LEU A 145 1.89 -14.53 6.92
C LEU A 145 0.91 -14.46 5.74
N ILE A 146 -0.38 -14.47 6.08
CA ILE A 146 -1.48 -14.45 5.14
C ILE A 146 -2.32 -13.21 5.39
N LEU A 147 -2.66 -12.53 4.31
CA LEU A 147 -3.41 -11.29 4.36
C LEU A 147 -4.65 -11.37 3.48
N PHE A 148 -5.78 -10.90 4.03
CA PHE A 148 -7.06 -10.88 3.34
C PHE A 148 -7.46 -9.43 3.05
N PRO A 149 -7.63 -9.04 1.77
CA PRO A 149 -8.09 -7.70 1.42
C PRO A 149 -9.58 -7.49 1.76
N GLU A 150 -10.31 -8.55 2.05
CA GLU A 150 -11.69 -8.48 2.57
C GLU A 150 -11.82 -9.40 3.78
N THR A 151 -13.05 -9.64 4.27
CA THR A 151 -13.29 -10.65 5.30
C THR A 151 -12.74 -12.01 4.86
N ASP A 152 -12.18 -12.79 5.79
CA ASP A 152 -11.60 -14.12 5.53
C ASP A 152 -12.52 -15.03 4.70
N LEU A 153 -13.84 -14.93 4.92
CA LEU A 153 -14.83 -15.74 4.21
C LEU A 153 -14.98 -15.33 2.74
N ALA A 154 -15.05 -14.03 2.47
CA ALA A 154 -15.16 -13.51 1.11
C ALA A 154 -13.87 -13.74 0.33
N ALA A 155 -12.72 -13.46 0.96
CA ALA A 155 -11.40 -13.67 0.38
C ALA A 155 -11.16 -15.14 -0.03
N LYS A 156 -11.47 -16.10 0.86
CA LYS A 156 -11.34 -17.54 0.57
C LYS A 156 -12.32 -18.02 -0.51
N ARG A 157 -13.50 -17.42 -0.61
CA ARG A 157 -14.48 -17.77 -1.64
C ARG A 157 -14.03 -17.34 -3.03
N HIS A 158 -13.33 -16.23 -3.12
CA HIS A 158 -12.87 -15.64 -4.37
C HIS A 158 -11.40 -15.93 -4.69
N ASP A 159 -10.72 -16.70 -3.82
CA ASP A 159 -9.29 -17.02 -3.92
C ASP A 159 -8.41 -15.76 -4.01
N ILE A 160 -8.77 -14.74 -3.22
CA ILE A 160 -8.06 -13.46 -3.14
C ILE A 160 -7.32 -13.45 -1.80
N VAL A 161 -6.17 -14.12 -1.77
CA VAL A 161 -5.38 -14.34 -0.54
C VAL A 161 -3.94 -13.93 -0.80
N TYR A 162 -3.42 -13.01 -0.01
CA TYR A 162 -2.04 -12.57 -0.14
C TYR A 162 -1.12 -13.39 0.77
N ASP A 163 -0.01 -13.87 0.21
CA ASP A 163 1.11 -14.45 0.94
C ASP A 163 2.20 -13.40 1.16
N LEU A 164 2.73 -13.30 2.38
CA LEU A 164 3.94 -12.52 2.67
C LEU A 164 5.15 -13.17 1.99
N VAL A 165 5.78 -12.45 1.07
CA VAL A 165 6.94 -12.94 0.31
C VAL A 165 8.24 -12.55 0.98
N GLY A 166 8.30 -11.37 1.61
CA GLY A 166 9.51 -10.92 2.29
C GLY A 166 9.54 -9.44 2.59
N PHE A 167 10.72 -9.00 3.00
CA PHE A 167 11.02 -7.63 3.39
C PHE A 167 12.21 -7.05 2.63
N ALA A 168 12.13 -5.76 2.33
CA ALA A 168 13.33 -4.95 2.17
C ALA A 168 13.68 -4.36 3.54
N LEU A 169 14.91 -4.59 3.97
CA LEU A 169 15.41 -4.15 5.27
C LEU A 169 16.41 -3.02 5.07
N PHE A 170 16.41 -2.06 5.98
CA PHE A 170 17.33 -0.91 5.94
C PHE A 170 18.13 -0.80 7.23
N SER A 171 19.42 -0.51 7.10
CA SER A 171 20.26 -0.10 8.22
C SER A 171 20.60 1.38 8.10
N PRO A 172 20.08 2.25 8.99
CA PRO A 172 20.45 3.66 9.00
C PRO A 172 21.93 3.89 9.27
N THR A 173 22.56 3.04 10.09
CA THR A 173 23.98 3.14 10.45
C THR A 173 24.88 2.81 9.26
N LEU A 174 24.52 1.81 8.47
CA LEU A 174 25.29 1.41 7.28
C LEU A 174 24.85 2.15 6.01
N ALA A 175 23.72 2.86 6.07
CA ALA A 175 23.03 3.42 4.91
C ALA A 175 22.84 2.38 3.78
N HIS A 176 22.41 1.18 4.15
CA HIS A 176 22.43 0.01 3.28
C HIS A 176 21.12 -0.77 3.33
N PHE A 177 20.72 -1.30 2.17
CA PHE A 177 19.55 -2.14 1.99
C PHE A 177 19.94 -3.60 1.77
N ILE A 178 19.19 -4.49 2.42
CA ILE A 178 19.24 -5.94 2.16
C ILE A 178 17.81 -6.44 1.95
N ALA A 179 17.67 -7.64 1.39
CA ALA A 179 16.38 -8.29 1.26
C ALA A 179 16.37 -9.60 2.05
N GLN A 180 15.24 -9.92 2.69
CA GLN A 180 15.00 -11.20 3.34
C GLN A 180 13.65 -11.73 2.86
N TYR A 181 13.61 -12.92 2.29
CA TYR A 181 12.42 -13.41 1.57
C TYR A 181 12.34 -14.94 1.50
N VAL A 182 11.15 -15.45 1.18
CA VAL A 182 10.89 -16.88 0.97
C VAL A 182 11.32 -17.30 -0.43
N HIS A 183 12.08 -18.39 -0.51
CA HIS A 183 12.41 -19.06 -1.77
C HIS A 183 12.37 -20.58 -1.59
N HIS A 184 11.45 -21.26 -2.28
CA HIS A 184 11.24 -22.71 -2.15
C HIS A 184 11.11 -23.18 -0.69
N ASN A 185 10.29 -22.49 0.11
CA ASN A 185 10.07 -22.71 1.56
C ASN A 185 11.27 -22.43 2.48
N ASN A 186 12.36 -21.89 1.94
CA ASN A 186 13.50 -21.46 2.73
C ASN A 186 13.50 -19.94 2.89
N ILE A 187 13.99 -19.45 4.02
CA ILE A 187 14.27 -18.03 4.21
C ILE A 187 15.68 -17.74 3.70
N ILE A 188 15.76 -16.77 2.80
CA ILE A 188 17.01 -16.36 2.17
C ILE A 188 17.24 -14.88 2.43
N THR A 189 18.48 -14.52 2.74
CA THR A 189 18.94 -13.13 2.81
C THR A 189 19.83 -12.81 1.61
N TYR A 190 19.56 -11.68 0.97
CA TYR A 190 20.40 -11.10 -0.07
C TYR A 190 21.01 -9.78 0.42
N ASP A 191 22.33 -9.71 0.39
CA ASP A 191 23.10 -8.51 0.71
C ASP A 191 24.10 -8.26 -0.43
N GLY A 192 23.86 -7.22 -1.24
CA GLY A 192 24.72 -6.90 -2.38
C GLY A 192 26.15 -6.50 -2.00
N MET A 193 26.42 -6.15 -0.74
CA MET A 193 27.76 -5.78 -0.25
C MET A 193 28.46 -6.93 0.49
N LYS A 194 27.77 -8.05 0.71
CA LYS A 194 28.34 -9.25 1.34
C LYS A 194 28.22 -10.46 0.43
N HIS A 195 28.95 -11.52 0.75
CA HIS A 195 28.86 -12.81 0.06
C HIS A 195 29.00 -12.70 -1.48
N ASN A 196 29.74 -11.70 -1.97
CA ASN A 196 29.87 -11.38 -3.41
C ASN A 196 28.53 -11.15 -4.13
N GLY A 197 27.53 -10.61 -3.42
CA GLY A 197 26.19 -10.40 -3.98
C GLY A 197 25.43 -11.71 -4.21
N VAL A 198 25.76 -12.76 -3.48
CA VAL A 198 25.04 -14.04 -3.52
C VAL A 198 24.12 -14.16 -2.31
N THR A 199 22.96 -14.74 -2.54
CA THR A 199 21.98 -15.09 -1.51
C THR A 199 22.52 -16.13 -0.54
N ILE A 200 22.23 -15.96 0.75
CA ILE A 200 22.53 -16.93 1.80
C ILE A 200 21.26 -17.56 2.35
N LEU A 201 21.32 -18.86 2.63
CA LEU A 201 20.27 -19.58 3.35
C LEU A 201 20.38 -19.25 4.84
N GLU A 202 19.28 -18.84 5.45
CA GLU A 202 19.21 -18.65 6.91
C GLU A 202 18.93 -20.00 7.57
N GLU A 203 19.94 -20.58 8.23
CA GLU A 203 19.82 -21.90 8.86
C GLU A 203 18.81 -21.89 10.00
N ASN A 204 17.91 -22.88 10.01
CA ASN A 204 16.82 -23.03 10.99
C ASN A 204 15.79 -21.88 10.98
N ALA A 205 15.80 -21.04 9.93
CA ALA A 205 14.81 -20.01 9.77
C ALA A 205 13.47 -20.57 9.27
N THR A 206 12.39 -20.00 9.77
CA THR A 206 11.02 -20.29 9.38
C THR A 206 10.31 -18.98 9.06
N THR A 207 9.19 -19.05 8.35
CA THR A 207 8.31 -17.90 8.12
C THR A 207 7.87 -17.27 9.44
N GLU A 208 7.55 -18.09 10.44
CA GLU A 208 7.09 -17.68 11.76
C GLU A 208 8.16 -16.86 12.50
N THR A 209 9.43 -17.25 12.36
CA THR A 209 10.52 -16.64 13.10
C THR A 209 11.14 -15.43 12.41
N HIS A 210 11.18 -15.40 11.07
CA HIS A 210 11.93 -14.38 10.32
C HIS A 210 11.06 -13.45 9.47
N LEU A 211 9.80 -13.80 9.20
CA LEU A 211 8.94 -12.99 8.35
C LEU A 211 7.68 -12.48 9.03
N THR A 212 7.12 -13.21 10.00
CA THR A 212 5.81 -12.83 10.55
C THR A 212 5.90 -12.17 11.92
N GLY A 213 4.85 -11.45 12.29
CA GLY A 213 4.69 -10.88 13.62
C GLY A 213 5.23 -9.47 13.74
N ARG A 214 5.26 -8.97 14.98
CA ARG A 214 5.82 -7.65 15.35
C ARG A 214 7.34 -7.63 15.41
N HIS A 215 7.96 -8.77 15.71
CA HIS A 215 9.38 -8.86 16.00
C HIS A 215 10.02 -10.06 15.30
N PRO A 216 9.98 -10.09 13.95
CA PRO A 216 10.75 -11.10 13.22
C PRO A 216 12.24 -10.97 13.53
N ILE A 217 12.96 -12.08 13.47
CA ILE A 217 14.42 -12.09 13.59
C ILE A 217 15.03 -11.48 12.34
N LEU A 218 15.67 -10.34 12.52
CA LEU A 218 16.35 -9.59 11.46
C LEU A 218 17.87 -9.59 11.68
N PRO A 219 18.66 -9.44 10.62
CA PRO A 219 20.08 -9.16 10.74
C PRO A 219 20.35 -7.95 11.64
N ALA A 220 21.41 -8.01 12.45
CA ALA A 220 21.70 -6.99 13.45
C ALA A 220 21.85 -5.59 12.83
N GLY A 221 21.15 -4.60 13.40
CA GLY A 221 21.19 -3.21 12.95
C GLY A 221 20.31 -2.91 11.73
N TYR A 222 19.44 -3.84 11.32
CA TYR A 222 18.44 -3.65 10.28
C TYR A 222 17.03 -3.57 10.86
N THR A 223 16.19 -2.81 10.18
CA THR A 223 14.75 -2.72 10.43
C THR A 223 13.98 -2.93 9.13
N ILE A 224 12.70 -3.30 9.24
CA ILE A 224 11.83 -3.49 8.07
C ILE A 224 11.59 -2.12 7.43
N HIS A 225 12.01 -1.91 6.20
CA HIS A 225 11.68 -0.70 5.45
C HIS A 225 10.41 -0.88 4.63
N GLN A 226 10.29 -2.03 3.95
CA GLN A 226 9.13 -2.38 3.15
C GLN A 226 8.77 -3.85 3.30
N ALA A 227 7.47 -4.14 3.23
CA ALA A 227 6.90 -5.48 3.18
C ALA A 227 6.24 -5.75 1.82
N PHE A 228 6.39 -6.99 1.35
CA PHE A 228 5.93 -7.43 0.04
C PHE A 228 5.01 -8.63 0.19
N TYR A 229 3.81 -8.50 -0.33
CA TYR A 229 2.82 -9.57 -0.39
C TYR A 229 2.47 -9.88 -1.84
N ARG A 230 2.20 -11.15 -2.13
CA ARG A 230 1.79 -11.63 -3.46
C ARG A 230 0.45 -12.33 -3.36
N LEU A 231 -0.46 -11.96 -4.25
CA LEU A 231 -1.75 -12.65 -4.42
C LEU A 231 -1.57 -14.07 -4.95
#